data_AF-A0A084WDE2-F1
#
_entry.id   AF-A0A084WDE2-F1
#
_cell.length_a   1.000
_cell.length_b   1.000
_cell.length_c   1.000
_cell.angle_alpha   90.00
_cell.angle_beta   90.00
_cell.angle_gamma   90.00
#
_symmetry.space_group_name_H-M   'P 1'
#
loop_
_entity.id
_entity.type
_entity.pdbx_description
1 polymer ?
#
loop_
_entity_poly.entity_id
_entity_poly.type
_entity_poly.pdbx_seq_one_letter_code
_entity_poly.pdbx_strand_id
1 'polypeptide(L)'
;MRAAPVKRFWKAIGLELAERSLYNIASSYCLLLMLKNWKSSPTQYCLWFFDVEENPTLWWVLVGAHVLSWIVVYGGSLMVDLPELIGLKHVYYDINDLAPPMSYKSRDLQDYYQRYRHPSFVALSVVLWFTNGMTIDRSLLALVWTLYMYLAWNTTKVDLKYQQHQLERKRAELARVTN
;
A
#
# COMPACT_ATOMS: atom_id res chain seq x y z
N MET A 1 21.43 -0.60 10.72
CA MET A 1 21.17 -0.62 9.26
C MET A 1 21.41 -2.02 8.70
N ARG A 2 20.41 -2.91 8.71
CA ARG A 2 20.61 -4.34 8.31
C ARG A 2 20.78 -4.57 6.80
N ALA A 3 20.59 -3.54 5.97
CA ALA A 3 20.72 -3.62 4.51
C ALA A 3 22.06 -3.12 3.94
N ALA A 4 23.00 -2.66 4.77
CA ALA A 4 24.29 -2.13 4.30
C ALA A 4 25.09 -3.10 3.40
N PRO A 5 25.19 -4.41 3.68
CA PRO A 5 25.91 -5.33 2.80
C PRO A 5 25.21 -5.54 1.45
N VAL A 6 23.88 -5.59 1.44
CA VAL A 6 23.07 -5.73 0.21
C VAL A 6 23.26 -4.50 -0.69
N LYS A 7 23.20 -3.30 -0.10
CA LYS A 7 23.44 -2.05 -0.82
C LYS A 7 24.86 -1.98 -1.40
N ARG A 8 25.86 -2.45 -0.66
CA ARG A 8 27.25 -2.53 -1.15
C ARG A 8 27.39 -3.49 -2.33
N PHE A 9 26.71 -4.63 -2.29
CA PHE A 9 26.70 -5.59 -3.38
C PHE A 9 26.06 -5.01 -4.65
N TRP A 10 24.87 -4.41 -4.55
CA TRP A 10 24.21 -3.77 -5.70
C TRP A 10 25.04 -2.62 -6.27
N LYS A 11 25.68 -1.83 -5.41
CA LYS A 11 26.61 -0.79 -5.82
C LYS A 11 27.85 -1.35 -6.54
N ALA A 12 28.37 -2.49 -6.10
CA ALA A 12 29.51 -3.14 -6.75
C ALA A 12 29.17 -3.67 -8.16
N ILE A 13 27.91 -4.07 -8.40
CA ILE A 13 27.43 -4.52 -9.72
C ILE A 13 26.93 -3.33 -10.56
N GLY A 14 26.83 -2.12 -9.99
CA GLY A 14 26.36 -0.92 -10.70
C GLY A 14 24.84 -0.83 -10.86
N LEU A 15 24.06 -1.67 -10.15
CA LEU A 15 22.58 -1.70 -10.23
C LEU A 15 21.91 -1.08 -8.99
N GLU A 16 22.51 -0.05 -8.39
CA GLU A 16 21.99 0.61 -7.19
C GLU A 16 20.56 1.16 -7.40
N LEU A 17 20.26 1.68 -8.59
CA LEU A 17 18.95 2.23 -8.93
C LEU A 17 17.91 1.17 -9.31
N ALA A 18 18.35 -0.03 -9.71
CA ALA A 18 17.50 -1.17 -10.03
C ALA A 18 17.16 -2.06 -8.82
N GLU A 19 17.85 -1.89 -7.69
CA GLU A 19 17.64 -2.67 -6.44
C GLU A 19 16.15 -2.74 -6.07
N ARG A 20 15.45 -1.60 -6.10
CA ARG A 20 14.02 -1.52 -5.71
C ARG A 20 13.12 -2.33 -6.66
N SER A 21 13.33 -2.21 -7.97
CA SER A 21 12.56 -2.94 -8.98
C SER A 21 12.78 -4.44 -8.87
N LEU A 22 14.04 -4.87 -8.73
CA LEU A 22 14.38 -6.28 -8.59
C LEU A 22 13.84 -6.87 -7.30
N TYR A 23 13.92 -6.13 -6.19
CA TYR A 23 13.32 -6.53 -4.92
C TYR A 23 11.81 -6.73 -5.04
N ASN A 24 11.10 -5.81 -5.71
CA ASN A 24 9.65 -5.90 -5.89
C ASN A 24 9.25 -7.05 -6.81
N ILE A 25 9.99 -7.29 -7.91
CA ILE A 25 9.75 -8.41 -8.81
C ILE A 25 9.99 -9.73 -8.09
N ALA A 26 11.12 -9.87 -7.40
CA ALA A 26 11.46 -11.08 -6.65
C ALA A 26 10.43 -11.35 -5.54
N SER A 27 10.06 -10.33 -4.77
CA SER A 27 9.05 -10.45 -3.72
C SER A 27 7.68 -10.85 -4.28
N SER A 28 7.26 -10.24 -5.39
CA SER A 28 5.99 -10.58 -6.07
C SER A 28 6.02 -12.00 -6.63
N TYR A 29 7.17 -12.45 -7.17
CA TYR A 29 7.33 -13.81 -7.67
C TYR A 29 7.32 -14.84 -6.53
N CYS A 30 8.02 -14.58 -5.43
CA CYS A 30 7.95 -15.41 -4.22
C CYS A 30 6.50 -15.51 -3.71
N LEU A 31 5.78 -14.38 -3.63
CA LEU A 31 4.38 -14.37 -3.22
C LEU A 31 3.51 -15.20 -4.16
N LEU A 32 3.69 -15.05 -5.48
CA LEU A 32 2.97 -15.85 -6.48
C LEU A 32 3.23 -17.36 -6.31
N LEU A 33 4.48 -17.75 -6.07
CA LEU A 33 4.82 -19.14 -5.78
C LEU A 33 4.17 -19.64 -4.49
N MET A 34 4.12 -18.83 -3.44
CA MET A 34 3.44 -19.19 -2.19
C MET A 34 1.95 -19.38 -2.42
N LEU A 35 1.30 -18.47 -3.15
CA LEU A 35 -0.12 -18.57 -3.49
C LEU A 35 -0.42 -19.80 -4.35
N LYS A 36 0.43 -20.11 -5.35
CA LYS A 36 0.25 -21.26 -6.23
C LYS A 36 0.41 -22.60 -5.49
N ASN A 37 1.32 -22.64 -4.52
CA ASN A 37 1.57 -23.83 -3.70
C ASN A 37 0.74 -23.84 -2.40
N TRP A 38 -0.19 -22.90 -2.23
CA TRP A 38 -0.99 -22.80 -1.03
C TRP A 38 -1.93 -24.01 -0.92
N LYS A 39 -1.74 -24.80 0.13
CA LYS A 39 -2.63 -25.91 0.46
C LYS A 39 -3.59 -25.45 1.54
N SER A 40 -4.87 -25.36 1.20
CA SER A 40 -5.92 -25.11 2.20
C SER A 40 -6.02 -26.28 3.17
N SER A 41 -6.18 -25.98 4.45
CA SER A 41 -6.48 -27.00 5.45
C SER A 41 -7.79 -27.73 5.07
N PRO A 42 -7.85 -29.06 5.12
CA PRO A 42 -9.08 -29.81 4.83
C PRO A 42 -10.22 -29.51 5.80
N THR A 43 -9.92 -28.90 6.95
CA THR A 43 -10.91 -28.45 7.93
C THR A 43 -10.86 -26.92 8.00
N GLN A 44 -11.66 -26.24 7.18
CA GLN A 44 -11.88 -24.81 7.31
C GLN A 44 -12.86 -24.56 8.46
N TYR A 45 -12.33 -24.50 9.68
CA TYR A 45 -13.09 -24.00 10.81
C TYR A 45 -13.50 -22.54 10.51
N CYS A 46 -14.82 -22.33 10.50
CA CYS A 46 -15.42 -21.03 10.27
C CYS A 46 -15.75 -20.41 11.63
N LEU A 47 -15.27 -19.18 11.87
CA LEU A 47 -15.57 -18.41 13.08
C LEU A 47 -16.99 -17.86 13.03
N TRP A 48 -17.39 -17.33 11.87
CA TRP A 48 -18.76 -16.92 11.60
C TRP A 48 -19.06 -17.05 10.11
N PHE A 49 -20.33 -17.31 9.82
CA PHE A 49 -20.89 -17.29 8.48
C PHE A 49 -22.27 -16.67 8.55
N PHE A 50 -22.51 -15.62 7.78
CA PHE A 50 -23.85 -15.07 7.62
C PHE A 50 -24.47 -15.64 6.34
N ASP A 51 -25.74 -15.99 6.41
CA ASP A 51 -26.49 -16.32 5.21
C ASP A 51 -26.95 -15.03 4.54
N VAL A 52 -26.38 -14.74 3.37
CA VAL A 52 -26.69 -13.55 2.54
C VAL A 52 -27.69 -13.88 1.45
N GLU A 53 -27.99 -15.17 1.21
CA GLU A 53 -29.04 -15.57 0.27
C GLU A 53 -30.41 -15.24 0.86
N GLU A 54 -30.56 -15.40 2.17
CA GLU A 54 -31.80 -15.04 2.89
C GLU A 54 -31.99 -13.53 3.07
N ASN A 55 -30.91 -12.74 3.02
CA ASN A 55 -30.96 -11.28 3.26
C ASN A 55 -30.24 -10.47 2.16
N PRO A 56 -30.97 -10.05 1.10
CA PRO A 56 -30.42 -9.25 0.01
C PRO A 56 -29.81 -7.91 0.45
N THR A 57 -30.32 -7.31 1.53
CA THR A 57 -29.80 -6.05 2.06
C THR A 57 -28.40 -6.24 2.63
N LEU A 58 -28.18 -7.31 3.40
CA LEU A 58 -26.87 -7.63 3.96
C LEU A 58 -25.82 -7.85 2.86
N TRP A 59 -26.22 -8.53 1.77
CA TRP A 59 -25.36 -8.74 0.61
C TRP A 59 -24.87 -7.43 0.00
N TRP A 60 -25.80 -6.51 -0.30
CA TRP A 60 -25.44 -5.22 -0.89
C TRP A 60 -24.57 -4.36 0.03
N VAL A 61 -24.79 -4.41 1.35
CA VAL A 61 -23.94 -3.71 2.32
C VAL A 61 -22.51 -4.27 2.31
N LEU A 62 -22.34 -5.60 2.35
CA LEU A 62 -21.03 -6.25 2.34
C LEU A 62 -20.27 -5.98 1.03
N VAL A 63 -20.95 -6.12 -0.12
CA VAL A 63 -20.37 -5.86 -1.43
C VAL A 63 -20.05 -4.38 -1.59
N GLY A 64 -20.97 -3.49 -1.21
CA GLY A 64 -20.76 -2.04 -1.28
C GLY A 64 -19.56 -1.59 -0.45
N ALA A 65 -19.42 -2.10 0.77
CA ALA A 65 -18.26 -1.83 1.62
C ALA A 65 -16.95 -2.33 1.02
N HIS A 66 -16.95 -3.52 0.40
CA HIS A 66 -15.76 -4.04 -0.29
C HIS A 66 -15.38 -3.21 -1.51
N VAL A 67 -16.35 -2.89 -2.36
CA VAL A 67 -16.12 -2.07 -3.57
C VAL A 67 -15.56 -0.71 -3.18
N LEU A 68 -16.17 -0.04 -2.20
CA LEU A 68 -15.69 1.24 -1.70
C LEU A 68 -14.27 1.12 -1.12
N SER A 69 -14.00 0.07 -0.35
CA SER A 69 -12.68 -0.14 0.24
C SER A 69 -11.62 -0.38 -0.83
N TRP A 70 -11.91 -1.17 -1.87
CA TRP A 70 -10.99 -1.37 -2.98
C TRP A 70 -10.76 -0.08 -3.78
N ILE A 71 -11.79 0.74 -4.01
CA ILE A 71 -11.65 2.07 -4.63
C ILE A 71 -10.68 2.93 -3.81
N VAL A 72 -10.80 2.93 -2.48
CA VAL A 72 -9.87 3.69 -1.60
C VAL A 72 -8.46 3.11 -1.64
N VAL A 73 -8.30 1.79 -1.67
CA VAL A 73 -6.98 1.13 -1.77
C VAL A 73 -6.29 1.46 -3.09
N TYR A 74 -6.97 1.26 -4.21
CA TYR A 74 -6.42 1.58 -5.54
C TYR A 74 -6.24 3.07 -5.74
N GLY A 75 -7.22 3.88 -5.33
CA GLY A 75 -7.12 5.35 -5.37
C GLY A 75 -5.93 5.86 -4.56
N GLY A 76 -5.74 5.36 -3.34
CA GLY A 76 -4.56 5.67 -2.52
C GLY A 76 -3.25 5.23 -3.18
N SER A 77 -3.25 4.10 -3.87
CA SER A 77 -2.08 3.58 -4.59
C SER A 77 -1.71 4.44 -5.81
N LEU A 78 -2.72 5.00 -6.50
CA LEU A 78 -2.54 5.95 -7.61
C LEU A 78 -2.14 7.35 -7.13
N MET A 79 -2.59 7.75 -5.93
CA MET A 79 -2.17 9.03 -5.32
C MET A 79 -0.71 9.01 -4.90
N VAL A 80 -0.18 7.83 -4.58
CA VAL A 80 1.26 7.62 -4.43
C VAL A 80 1.87 7.46 -5.82
N ASP A 81 3.08 7.97 -6.01
CA ASP A 81 3.83 7.81 -7.26
C ASP A 81 4.18 6.32 -7.47
N LEU A 82 3.26 5.56 -8.07
CA LEU A 82 3.33 4.11 -8.22
C LEU A 82 4.56 3.65 -9.02
N PRO A 83 4.94 4.31 -10.14
CA PRO A 83 6.20 4.00 -10.83
C PRO A 83 7.44 4.19 -9.95
N GLU A 84 7.43 5.16 -9.04
CA GLU A 84 8.52 5.38 -8.08
C GLU A 84 8.54 4.34 -6.96
N LEU A 85 7.36 3.91 -6.50
CA LEU A 85 7.22 2.84 -5.50
C LEU A 85 7.68 1.48 -6.04
N ILE A 86 7.33 1.18 -7.29
CA ILE A 86 7.77 -0.04 -7.99
C ILE A 86 9.28 0.01 -8.25
N GLY A 87 9.84 1.20 -8.48
CA GLY A 87 11.25 1.41 -8.83
C GLY A 87 11.49 1.64 -10.32
N LEU A 88 10.46 1.55 -11.16
CA LEU A 88 10.57 1.78 -12.61
C LEU A 88 11.11 3.18 -12.92
N LYS A 89 10.65 4.18 -12.16
CA LYS A 89 11.13 5.57 -12.30
C LYS A 89 12.61 5.71 -11.97
N HIS A 90 13.13 4.93 -11.03
CA HIS A 90 14.57 4.96 -10.70
C HIS A 90 15.43 4.46 -11.85
N VAL A 91 15.01 3.36 -12.50
CA VAL A 91 15.70 2.81 -13.68
C VAL A 91 15.60 3.76 -14.87
N TYR A 92 14.42 4.36 -15.10
CA TYR A 92 14.26 5.33 -16.18
C TYR A 92 15.15 6.55 -16.02
N TYR A 93 15.25 7.10 -14.80
CA TYR A 93 16.08 8.28 -14.53
C TYR A 93 17.57 7.97 -14.67
N ASP A 94 17.99 6.76 -14.27
CA ASP A 94 19.36 6.27 -14.45
C ASP A 94 19.76 6.22 -15.94
N ILE A 95 18.92 5.62 -16.79
CA ILE A 95 19.17 5.49 -18.24
C ILE A 95 19.25 6.86 -18.93
N ASN A 96 18.60 7.89 -18.38
CA ASN A 96 18.58 9.23 -18.94
C ASN A 96 19.55 10.21 -18.24
N ASP A 97 20.49 9.71 -17.42
CA ASP A 97 21.45 10.53 -16.65
C ASP A 97 20.78 11.62 -15.78
N LEU A 98 19.59 11.33 -15.26
CA LEU A 98 18.84 12.22 -14.38
C LEU A 98 19.12 11.91 -12.91
N ALA A 99 18.97 12.91 -12.04
CA ALA A 99 19.11 12.73 -10.60
C ALA A 99 18.04 11.76 -10.04
N PRO A 100 18.21 11.17 -8.85
CA PRO A 100 17.22 10.25 -8.30
C PRO A 100 15.81 10.89 -8.18
N PRO A 101 14.70 10.17 -8.45
CA PRO A 101 13.35 10.76 -8.43
C PRO A 101 12.98 11.54 -7.15
N MET A 102 13.49 11.09 -6.00
CA MET A 102 13.27 11.74 -4.71
C MET A 102 13.96 13.11 -4.59
N SER A 103 15.06 13.38 -5.30
CA SER A 103 15.75 14.69 -5.23
C SER A 103 14.94 15.83 -5.83
N TYR A 104 13.97 15.52 -6.69
CA TYR A 104 13.04 16.50 -7.26
C TYR A 104 11.85 16.82 -6.36
N LYS A 105 11.67 16.08 -5.24
CA LYS A 105 10.56 16.29 -4.30
C LYS A 105 10.96 17.24 -3.17
N SER A 106 10.02 18.05 -2.70
CA SER A 106 10.26 18.95 -1.56
C SER A 106 10.66 18.16 -0.30
N ARG A 107 11.48 18.77 0.57
CA ARG A 107 11.93 18.12 1.81
C ARG A 107 10.75 17.66 2.67
N ASP A 108 9.71 18.49 2.79
CA ASP A 108 8.50 18.15 3.55
C ASP A 108 7.80 16.90 3.00
N LEU A 109 7.77 16.72 1.68
CA LEU A 109 7.19 15.53 1.05
C LEU A 109 8.05 14.29 1.28
N GLN A 110 9.38 14.44 1.22
CA GLN A 110 10.29 13.33 1.50
C GLN A 110 10.14 12.85 2.95
N ASP A 111 10.09 13.79 3.89
CA ASP A 111 9.89 13.54 5.31
C ASP A 111 8.52 12.90 5.58
N TYR A 112 7.48 13.37 4.90
CA TYR A 112 6.15 12.78 4.96
C TYR A 112 6.16 11.32 4.50
N TYR A 113 6.80 11.00 3.36
CA TYR A 113 6.89 9.62 2.87
C TYR A 113 7.71 8.68 3.77
N GLN A 114 8.69 9.19 4.51
CA GLN A 114 9.45 8.37 5.46
C GLN A 114 8.60 7.92 6.66
N ARG A 115 7.66 8.78 7.10
CA ARG A 115 6.76 8.51 8.24
C ARG A 115 5.48 7.80 7.83
N TYR A 116 4.92 8.18 6.69
CA TYR A 116 3.62 7.73 6.22
C TYR A 116 3.75 6.52 5.30
N ARG A 117 3.84 5.32 5.90
CA ARG A 117 4.12 4.08 5.17
C ARG A 117 2.91 3.45 4.48
N HIS A 118 1.70 3.63 5.01
CA HIS A 118 0.52 2.85 4.59
C HIS A 118 -0.75 3.71 4.42
N PRO A 119 -0.93 4.38 3.26
CA PRO A 119 -2.03 5.31 3.02
C PRO A 119 -3.44 4.75 3.19
N SER A 120 -3.61 3.46 2.90
CA SER A 120 -4.93 2.83 2.78
C SER A 120 -5.18 1.76 3.83
N PHE A 121 -4.55 1.87 5.01
CA PHE A 121 -4.61 0.81 6.03
C PHE A 121 -6.05 0.52 6.49
N VAL A 122 -6.86 1.56 6.70
CA VAL A 122 -8.25 1.43 7.17
C VAL A 122 -9.07 0.63 6.17
N ALA A 123 -8.99 0.98 4.89
CA ALA A 123 -9.72 0.30 3.84
C ALA A 123 -9.28 -1.17 3.69
N LEU A 124 -7.97 -1.45 3.81
CA LEU A 124 -7.47 -2.83 3.77
C LEU A 124 -7.96 -3.64 4.98
N SER A 125 -8.00 -3.05 6.18
CA SER A 125 -8.59 -3.69 7.36
C SER A 125 -10.07 -4.00 7.16
N VAL A 126 -10.85 -3.09 6.56
CA VAL A 126 -12.26 -3.33 6.24
C VAL A 126 -12.40 -4.52 5.27
N VAL A 127 -11.59 -4.57 4.20
CA VAL A 127 -11.61 -5.71 3.27
C VAL A 127 -11.34 -7.03 4.00
N LEU A 128 -10.37 -7.07 4.91
CA LEU A 128 -10.01 -8.29 5.62
C LEU A 128 -11.10 -8.75 6.59
N TRP A 129 -11.64 -7.83 7.39
CA TRP A 129 -12.59 -8.14 8.47
C TRP A 129 -14.04 -8.23 8.03
N PHE A 130 -14.48 -7.36 7.12
CA PHE A 130 -15.89 -7.17 6.79
C PHE A 130 -16.38 -8.14 5.71
N THR A 131 -16.28 -9.44 5.98
CA THR A 131 -16.63 -10.52 5.05
C THR A 131 -17.82 -11.35 5.55
N ASN A 132 -18.52 -11.98 4.61
CA ASN A 132 -19.67 -12.82 4.89
C ASN A 132 -19.31 -14.08 5.71
N GLY A 133 -18.15 -14.66 5.43
CA GLY A 133 -17.64 -15.85 6.11
C GLY A 133 -16.19 -15.65 6.52
N MET A 134 -15.89 -15.82 7.80
CA MET A 134 -14.53 -15.70 8.32
C MET A 134 -13.99 -17.06 8.73
N THR A 135 -13.00 -17.54 7.97
CA THR A 135 -12.23 -18.73 8.33
C THR A 135 -11.12 -18.37 9.33
N ILE A 136 -10.62 -19.36 10.06
CA ILE A 136 -9.47 -19.15 10.97
C ILE A 136 -8.27 -18.58 10.22
N ASP A 137 -7.93 -19.12 9.05
CA ASP A 137 -6.79 -18.66 8.24
C ASP A 137 -6.91 -17.17 7.88
N ARG A 138 -8.11 -16.75 7.46
CA ARG A 138 -8.39 -15.35 7.13
C ARG A 138 -8.35 -14.47 8.37
N SER A 139 -8.88 -14.93 9.49
CA SER A 139 -8.87 -14.17 10.74
C SER A 139 -7.46 -13.93 11.27
N LEU A 140 -6.58 -14.94 11.16
CA LEU A 140 -5.18 -14.84 11.53
C LEU A 140 -4.47 -13.83 10.62
N LEU A 141 -4.71 -13.91 9.30
CA LEU A 141 -4.20 -12.93 8.34
C LEU A 141 -4.67 -11.52 8.68
N ALA A 142 -5.97 -11.35 8.94
CA ALA A 142 -6.59 -10.08 9.29
C ALA A 142 -5.98 -9.47 10.56
N LEU A 143 -5.78 -10.29 11.59
CA LEU A 143 -5.18 -9.88 12.85
C LEU A 143 -3.72 -9.47 12.67
N VAL A 144 -2.90 -10.31 12.03
CA VAL A 144 -1.48 -10.03 11.78
C VAL A 144 -1.31 -8.75 10.97
N TRP A 145 -2.09 -8.58 9.89
CA TRP A 145 -2.05 -7.36 9.08
C TRP A 145 -2.52 -6.13 9.84
N THR A 146 -3.58 -6.24 10.63
CA THR A 146 -4.09 -5.12 11.43
C THR A 146 -3.06 -4.68 12.46
N LEU A 147 -2.44 -5.63 13.18
CA LEU A 147 -1.40 -5.35 14.15
C LEU A 147 -0.16 -4.73 13.51
N TYR A 148 0.32 -5.32 12.41
CA TYR A 148 1.44 -4.79 11.65
C TYR A 148 1.18 -3.35 11.19
N MET A 149 0.02 -3.09 10.58
CA MET A 149 -0.33 -1.76 10.09
C MET A 149 -0.49 -0.75 11.23
N TYR A 150 -1.11 -1.14 12.34
CA TYR A 150 -1.25 -0.29 13.52
C TYR A 150 0.12 0.07 14.12
N LEU A 151 1.03 -0.89 14.25
CA LEU A 151 2.39 -0.65 14.76
C LEU A 151 3.26 0.15 13.79
N ALA A 152 3.05 -0.03 12.48
CA ALA A 152 3.76 0.72 11.44
C ALA A 152 3.19 2.13 11.21
N TRP A 153 2.01 2.42 11.74
CA TRP A 153 1.35 3.72 11.63
C TRP A 153 2.01 4.74 12.56
N ASN A 154 2.74 5.69 11.98
CA ASN A 154 3.47 6.71 12.74
C ASN A 154 3.17 8.13 12.22
N THR A 155 1.89 8.50 12.18
CA THR A 155 1.45 9.82 11.71
C THR A 155 1.61 10.87 12.80
N THR A 156 2.33 11.94 12.50
CA THR A 156 2.61 13.05 13.42
C THR A 156 1.75 14.28 13.13
N LYS A 157 1.60 15.20 14.09
CA LYS A 157 0.91 16.51 13.88
C LYS A 157 1.50 17.32 12.72
N VAL A 158 2.79 17.16 12.43
CA VAL A 158 3.48 17.80 11.29
C VAL A 158 2.90 17.30 9.96
N ASP A 159 2.64 16.01 9.85
CA ASP A 159 2.10 15.38 8.65
C ASP A 159 0.67 15.87 8.36
N LEU A 160 -0.13 16.05 9.42
CA LEU A 160 -1.48 16.62 9.30
C LEU A 160 -1.44 18.05 8.76
N LYS A 161 -0.57 18.91 9.33
CA LYS A 161 -0.40 20.30 8.88
C LYS A 161 0.07 20.37 7.43
N TYR A 162 0.99 19.48 7.04
CA TYR A 162 1.46 19.38 5.66
C TYR A 162 0.31 19.06 4.69
N GLN A 163 -0.55 18.08 5.02
CA GLN A 163 -1.70 17.74 4.19
C GLN A 163 -2.72 18.87 4.10
N GLN A 164 -2.98 19.59 5.21
CA GLN A 164 -3.83 20.77 5.21
C GLN A 164 -3.30 21.85 4.27
N HIS A 165 -2.01 22.15 4.34
CA HIS A 165 -1.37 23.12 3.47
C HIS A 165 -1.46 22.72 1.98
N GLN A 166 -1.23 21.44 1.65
CA GLN A 166 -1.37 20.95 0.27
C GLN A 166 -2.82 21.05 -0.24
N LEU A 167 -3.81 20.79 0.62
CA LEU A 167 -5.22 20.92 0.27
C LEU A 167 -5.61 22.38 -0.01
N GLU A 168 -5.17 23.31 0.84
CA GLU A 168 -5.41 24.75 0.64
C GLU A 168 -4.78 25.24 -0.67
N ARG A 169 -3.54 24.82 -0.96
CA ARG A 169 -2.87 25.17 -2.22
C ARG A 169 -3.66 24.68 -3.43
N LYS A 170 -4.10 23.41 -3.43
CA LYS A 170 -4.91 22.84 -4.51
C LYS A 170 -6.25 23.56 -4.67
N ARG A 171 -6.91 23.92 -3.58
CA ARG A 171 -8.16 24.71 -3.63
C ARG A 171 -7.93 26.09 -4.25
N ALA A 172 -6.85 26.78 -3.87
CA ALA A 172 -6.50 28.08 -4.45
C ALA A 172 -6.18 27.98 -5.94
N GLU A 173 -5.45 26.95 -6.37
CA GLU A 173 -5.17 26.68 -7.79
C GLU A 173 -6.46 26.40 -8.57
N LEU A 174 -7.35 25.56 -8.05
CA LEU A 174 -8.65 25.28 -8.67
C LEU A 174 -9.50 26.55 -8.80
N ALA A 175 -9.54 27.39 -7.77
CA ALA A 175 -10.27 28.65 -7.80
C ALA A 175 -9.71 29.62 -8.87
N ARG A 176 -8.40 29.63 -9.12
CA ARG A 176 -7.78 30.44 -10.18
C ARG A 176 -8.10 29.95 -11.59
N VAL A 177 -8.32 28.66 -11.78
CA VAL A 177 -8.65 28.08 -13.10
C VAL A 177 -10.14 28.19 -13.41
N THR A 178 -10.97 28.24 -12.37
CA THR A 178 -12.45 28.28 -12.51
C THR A 178 -13.01 29.70 -12.62
N ASN A 179 -12.25 30.71 -12.21
CA ASN A 179 -12.56 32.14 -12.38
C ASN A 179 -11.89 32.70 -13.63
#